data_AF-A0A5X2NHI1-F1
#
_entry.id   AF-A0A5X2NHI1-F1
#
_cell.length_a   1.000
_cell.length_b   1.000
_cell.length_c   1.000
_cell.angle_alpha   90.00
_cell.angle_beta   90.00
_cell.angle_gamma   90.00
#
_symmetry.space_group_name_H-M   'P 1'
#
loop_
_entity.id
_entity.type
_entity.pdbx_description
1 polymer ?
#
loop_
_entity_poly.entity_id
_entity_poly.type
_entity_poly.pdbx_seq_one_letter_code
_entity_poly.pdbx_strand_id
1 'polypeptide(L)' 'MENHAKFVATEILNQLGGNRFIAMTGAKNFACFDENGESGLCFRLPSNFAMKGINLVKIKLTFSDTYLVTF' A
#
# COMPACT_ATOMS: atom_id res chain seq x y z
N MET A 1 0.73 12.17 -14.89
CA MET A 1 1.49 11.28 -13.99
C MET A 1 0.65 10.86 -12.78
N GLU A 2 -0.03 11.77 -12.07
CA GLU A 2 -0.89 11.45 -10.91
C GLU A 2 -1.92 10.32 -11.13
N ASN A 3 -2.50 10.21 -12.34
CA ASN A 3 -3.50 9.19 -12.66
C ASN A 3 -2.94 7.75 -12.67
N HIS A 4 -1.66 7.57 -13.04
CA HIS A 4 -1.02 6.25 -13.05
C HIS A 4 -0.75 5.75 -11.63
N ALA A 5 -0.19 6.61 -10.78
CA ALA A 5 0.10 6.25 -9.39
C ALA A 5 -1.16 5.90 -8.59
N LYS A 6 -2.26 6.63 -8.81
CA LYS A 6 -3.57 6.30 -8.23
C LYS A 6 -4.10 4.96 -8.72
N PHE A 7 -3.95 4.66 -10.01
CA PHE A 7 -4.33 3.37 -10.58
C PHE A 7 -3.54 2.22 -9.94
N VAL A 8 -2.21 2.30 -9.94
CA VAL A 8 -1.33 1.29 -9.31
C VAL A 8 -1.68 1.08 -7.84
N ALA A 9 -1.87 2.16 -7.08
CA ALA A 9 -2.23 2.06 -5.67
C ALA A 9 -3.59 1.39 -5.44
N THR A 10 -4.57 1.67 -6.32
CA THR A 10 -5.90 1.05 -6.30
C THR A 10 -5.81 -0.44 -6.61
N GLU A 11 -5.03 -0.82 -7.62
CA GLU A 11 -4.82 -2.23 -7.96
C GLU A 11 -4.12 -3.00 -6.83
N ILE A 12 -3.10 -2.42 -6.21
CA ILE A 12 -2.45 -3.02 -5.03
C ILE A 12 -3.48 -3.23 -3.91
N LEU A 13 -4.31 -2.23 -3.61
CA LEU A 13 -5.34 -2.35 -2.58
C LEU A 13 -6.36 -3.44 -2.91
N ASN A 14 -6.82 -3.50 -4.17
CA ASN A 14 -7.76 -4.53 -4.63
C ASN A 14 -7.17 -5.95 -4.50
N GLN A 15 -5.90 -6.13 -4.88
CA GLN A 15 -5.20 -7.41 -4.75
C GLN A 15 -5.01 -7.85 -3.28
N LEU A 16 -4.81 -6.90 -2.36
CA LEU A 16 -4.81 -7.20 -0.92
C LEU A 16 -6.19 -7.62 -0.39
N GLY A 17 -7.26 -7.41 -1.17
CA GLY A 17 -8.65 -7.73 -0.81
C GLY A 17 -9.56 -6.50 -0.68
N GLY A 18 -9.09 -5.32 -1.07
CA GLY A 18 -9.87 -4.08 -1.13
C GLY A 18 -10.54 -3.74 0.20
N ASN A 19 -11.86 -3.48 0.15
CA ASN A 19 -12.65 -3.18 1.34
C ASN A 19 -12.60 -4.28 2.41
N ARG A 20 -12.44 -5.54 2.02
CA ARG A 20 -12.33 -6.65 2.99
C ARG A 20 -11.02 -6.58 3.76
N PHE A 21 -9.92 -6.22 3.10
CA PHE A 21 -8.64 -5.97 3.75
C PHE A 21 -8.76 -4.83 4.76
N ILE A 22 -9.40 -3.72 4.38
CA ILE A 22 -9.63 -2.57 5.27
C ILE A 22 -10.44 -3.00 6.50
N ALA A 23 -11.54 -3.72 6.30
CA ALA A 23 -12.40 -4.18 7.39
C ALA A 23 -11.70 -5.16 8.34
N MET A 24 -10.86 -6.06 7.81
CA MET A 24 -10.15 -7.06 8.61
C MET A 24 -8.94 -6.49 9.36
N THR A 25 -8.28 -5.48 8.80
CA THR A 25 -7.02 -4.96 9.35
C THR A 25 -7.17 -3.63 10.09
N GLY A 26 -8.26 -2.90 9.86
CA GLY A 26 -8.40 -1.53 10.34
C GLY A 26 -7.41 -0.56 9.69
N ALA A 27 -6.82 -0.93 8.54
CA ALA A 27 -5.89 -0.08 7.81
C ALA A 27 -6.55 1.25 7.41
N LYS A 28 -5.76 2.33 7.47
CA LYS A 28 -6.23 3.71 7.24
C LYS A 28 -5.13 4.58 6.63
N ASN A 29 -5.47 5.82 6.30
CA ASN A 29 -4.56 6.82 5.74
C ASN A 29 -3.84 6.31 4.48
N PHE A 30 -4.61 5.73 3.56
CA PHE A 30 -4.10 5.28 2.27
C PHE A 30 -3.66 6.46 1.42
N ALA A 31 -2.47 6.36 0.84
CA ALA A 31 -1.92 7.35 -0.09
C ALA A 31 -1.18 6.63 -1.23
N CYS A 32 -1.34 7.12 -2.45
CA CYS A 32 -0.47 6.75 -3.55
C CYS A 32 0.81 7.60 -3.52
N PHE A 33 1.93 7.04 -3.98
CA PHE A 33 3.16 7.80 -4.22
C PHE A 33 3.66 7.55 -5.65
N ASP A 34 4.38 8.53 -6.17
CA ASP A 34 5.06 8.50 -7.46
C ASP A 34 6.44 9.14 -7.26
N GLU A 35 7.47 8.32 -7.12
CA GLU A 35 8.83 8.74 -6.79
C GLU A 35 9.79 8.11 -7.80
N ASN A 36 10.53 8.93 -8.56
CA ASN A 36 11.54 8.47 -9.51
C ASN A 36 11.03 7.45 -10.55
N GLY A 37 9.77 7.57 -10.98
CA GLY A 37 9.14 6.64 -11.92
C GLY A 37 8.65 5.34 -11.28
N GLU A 38 8.74 5.21 -9.96
CA GLU A 38 8.19 4.10 -9.19
C GLU A 38 6.89 4.55 -8.50
N SER A 39 5.83 3.75 -8.64
CA SER A 39 4.53 4.03 -8.07
C SER A 39 4.11 2.96 -7.07
N GLY A 40 3.25 3.31 -6.12
CA GLY A 40 2.78 2.34 -5.14
C GLY A 40 1.77 2.87 -4.14
N LEU A 41 1.51 2.05 -3.12
CA LEU A 41 0.54 2.30 -2.05
C LEU A 41 1.26 2.40 -0.71
N CYS A 42 0.90 3.42 0.08
CA CYS A 42 1.28 3.56 1.47
C CYS A 42 0.02 3.59 2.35
N PHE A 43 0.05 2.93 3.50
CA PHE A 43 -1.06 2.98 4.47
C PHE A 43 -0.56 2.71 5.88
N ARG A 44 -1.42 2.99 6.86
CA ARG A 44 -1.16 2.73 8.27
C ARG A 44 -2.04 1.62 8.81
N LEU A 45 -1.43 0.75 9.60
CA LEU A 45 -2.14 -0.24 10.40
C LEU A 45 -2.45 0.33 11.80
N PRO A 46 -3.49 -0.16 12.49
CA PRO A 46 -3.70 0.14 13.89
C PRO A 46 -2.48 -0.23 14.74
N SER A 47 -2.23 0.53 15.82
CA SER A 47 -1.16 0.19 16.76
C SER A 47 -1.34 -1.21 17.33
N ASN A 48 -0.24 -1.96 17.48
CA ASN A 48 -0.23 -3.34 17.98
C ASN A 48 -1.02 -4.35 17.12
N PHE A 49 -1.45 -3.99 15.91
CA PHE A 49 -2.07 -4.93 14.97
C PHE A 49 -1.04 -5.91 14.40
N ALA A 50 0.11 -5.41 13.97
CA ALA A 50 1.22 -6.21 13.47
C ALA A 50 2.31 -6.39 14.52
N MET A 51 3.11 -7.45 14.35
CA MET A 51 4.26 -7.73 15.22
C MET A 51 5.27 -6.57 15.20
N LYS A 52 6.08 -6.45 16.25
CA LYS A 52 7.17 -5.46 16.37
C LYS A 52 6.71 -4.00 16.26
N GLY A 53 5.44 -3.72 16.53
CA GLY A 53 4.89 -2.36 16.51
C GLY A 53 4.77 -1.74 15.11
N ILE A 54 4.90 -2.55 14.05
CA ILE A 54 4.75 -2.11 12.67
C ILE A 54 3.37 -1.46 12.49
N ASN A 55 3.36 -0.23 11.99
CA ASN A 55 2.13 0.54 11.81
C ASN A 55 2.13 1.42 10.54
N LEU A 56 3.21 1.38 9.76
CA LEU A 56 3.32 2.02 8.46
C LEU A 56 3.76 0.93 7.48
N VAL A 57 3.13 0.89 6.30
CA VAL A 57 3.46 -0.07 5.26
C VAL A 57 3.56 0.68 3.94
N LYS A 58 4.65 0.49 3.21
CA LYS A 58 4.83 1.01 1.85
C LYS A 58 5.02 -0.18 0.91
N ILE A 59 4.19 -0.25 -0.12
CA ILE A 59 4.20 -1.28 -1.16
C ILE A 59 4.51 -0.59 -2.47
N LYS A 60 5.60 -0.98 -3.11
CA LYS A 60 6.11 -0.39 -4.34
C LYS A 60 6.00 -1.38 -5.49
N LEU A 61 5.42 -0.97 -6.61
CA LEU A 61 5.50 -1.73 -7.86
C LEU A 61 6.90 -1.54 -8.46
N THR A 62 7.57 -2.66 -8.74
CA THR A 62 8.90 -2.68 -9.36
C THR A 62 8.80 -2.84 -10.87
N PHE A 63 9.89 -2.55 -11.59
CA PHE A 63 9.97 -2.74 -13.04
C PHE A 63 9.77 -4.21 -13.49
N SER A 64 9.99 -5.17 -12.59
CA SER A 64 9.75 -6.60 -12.85
C SER A 64 8.29 -7.04 -12.66
N ASP A 65 7.36 -6.09 -12.53
CA ASP A 65 5.94 -6.35 -12.23
C ASP A 65 5.74 -7.19 -10.94
N THR A 66 6.61 -6.94 -9.96
CA THR A 66 6.54 -7.52 -8.62
C THR A 66 6.47 -6.41 -7.58
N TYR A 67 6.09 -6.75 -6.35
CA TYR A 67 5.97 -5.78 -5.27
C TYR A 67 7.13 -5.87 -4.28
N LEU A 68 7.67 -4.71 -3.92
CA LEU A 68 8.57 -4.56 -2.76
C LEU A 68 7.77 -3.98 -1.59
N VAL A 69 7.78 -4.67 -0.45
CA VAL A 69 7.07 -4.25 0.77
C VAL A 69 8.08 -3.82 1.84
N THR A 70 7.87 -2.64 2.43
CA THR A 70 8.70 -2.08 3.51
C THR A 70 7.82 -1.60 4.67
N PHE A 71 8.36 -1.62 5.89
CA PHE A 71 7.66 -1.35 7.16
C PHE A 71 8.36 -0.28 8.00
#